data_AF-A0A2P6TZ41-F1
#
_entry.id   AF-A0A2P6TZ41-F1
#
_cell.length_a   1.000
_cell.length_b   1.000
_cell.length_c   1.000
_cell.angle_alpha   90.00
_cell.angle_beta   90.00
_cell.angle_gamma   90.00
#
_symmetry.space_group_name_H-M   'P 1'
#
loop_
_entity.id
_entity.type
_entity.pdbx_description
1 polymer ?
#
loop_
_entity_poly.entity_id
_entity_poly.type
_entity_poly.pdbx_seq_one_letter_code
_entity_poly.pdbx_strand_id
1 'polypeptide(L)'
;MMGTCKGWFAAIEASPDLWPVFTVKLRSGIVGEQLSQLASLGSAVWHVRLQDHLMLSGSEPLLAPAVLLSLPRAVRVLEIGIPCGGPALEALLHCEQLRKLTITGLWDDNLGALCLSLPALRSLSRLI
;
A
#
# COMPACT_ATOMS: atom_id res chain seq x y z
N MET A 1 30.43 9.05 -13.09
CA MET A 1 29.32 9.78 -12.43
C MET A 1 28.17 8.79 -12.31
N MET A 2 27.62 8.40 -11.16
CA MET A 2 27.61 8.94 -9.81
C MET A 2 27.62 7.71 -8.87
N GLY A 3 28.63 7.57 -8.02
CA GLY A 3 28.59 6.62 -6.92
C GLY A 3 27.68 7.17 -5.84
N THR A 4 26.36 7.17 -6.07
CA THR A 4 25.40 7.48 -5.01
C THR A 4 25.59 6.46 -3.90
N CYS A 5 26.11 6.96 -2.79
CA CYS A 5 26.68 6.21 -1.70
C CYS A 5 25.71 5.16 -1.14
N LYS A 6 26.13 3.89 -1.07
CA LYS A 6 25.40 2.83 -0.35
C LYS A 6 24.97 3.28 1.06
N GLY A 7 25.78 4.13 1.71
CA GLY A 7 25.47 4.71 3.02
C GLY A 7 24.28 5.69 3.03
N TRP A 8 24.07 6.46 1.95
CA TRP A 8 22.89 7.33 1.83
C TRP A 8 21.62 6.50 1.63
N PHE A 9 21.70 5.47 0.79
CA PHE A 9 20.59 4.56 0.59
C PHE A 9 20.22 3.83 1.89
N ALA A 10 21.21 3.38 2.66
CA ALA A 10 21.00 2.76 3.98
C ALA A 10 20.44 3.75 5.01
N ALA A 11 20.86 5.02 5.00
CA ALA A 11 20.33 6.05 5.91
C ALA A 11 18.88 6.42 5.59
N ILE A 12 18.53 6.54 4.30
CA ILE A 12 17.15 6.72 3.84
C ILE A 12 16.35 5.47 4.21
N GLU A 13 16.88 4.27 3.97
CA GLU A 13 16.25 3.00 4.33
C GLU A 13 15.99 2.87 5.84
N ALA A 14 16.85 3.44 6.68
CA ALA A 14 16.69 3.48 8.14
C ALA A 14 15.64 4.49 8.61
N SER A 15 15.18 5.40 7.73
CA SER A 15 14.27 6.51 8.07
C SER A 15 13.01 6.46 7.19
N PRO A 16 12.04 5.57 7.49
CA PRO A 16 10.83 5.41 6.69
C PRO A 16 10.00 6.68 6.51
N ASP A 17 10.07 7.60 7.47
CA ASP A 17 9.34 8.87 7.43
C ASP A 17 9.89 9.85 6.39
N LEU A 18 11.10 9.59 5.85
CA LEU A 18 11.71 10.38 4.78
C LEU A 18 11.48 9.77 3.38
N TRP A 19 10.78 8.63 3.29
CA TRP A 19 10.52 8.00 2.00
C TRP A 19 9.53 8.84 1.18
N PRO A 20 9.75 8.95 -0.14
CA PRO A 20 8.79 9.62 -1.00
C PRO A 20 7.46 8.84 -0.99
N VAL A 21 6.38 9.53 -0.63
CA VAL A 21 5.04 8.93 -0.58
C VAL A 21 4.42 8.97 -1.98
N PHE A 22 4.27 7.81 -2.60
CA PHE A 22 3.54 7.70 -3.85
C PHE A 22 2.03 7.63 -3.57
N THR A 23 1.31 8.71 -3.87
CA THR A 23 -0.13 8.79 -3.61
C THR A 23 -0.92 8.40 -4.85
N VAL A 24 -1.74 7.36 -4.72
CA VAL A 24 -2.64 6.90 -5.77
C VAL A 24 -4.06 7.25 -5.36
N LYS A 25 -4.69 8.11 -6.17
CA LYS A 25 -6.09 8.49 -5.98
C LYS A 25 -6.95 7.60 -6.86
N LEU A 26 -7.67 6.67 -6.25
CA LEU A 26 -8.49 5.73 -7.00
C LEU A 26 -9.74 6.44 -7.51
N ARG A 27 -10.02 6.30 -8.81
CA ARG A 27 -11.20 6.86 -9.47
C ARG A 27 -11.97 5.73 -10.15
N SER A 28 -13.26 5.62 -9.84
CA SER A 28 -14.19 4.77 -10.59
C SER A 28 -14.12 5.13 -12.08
N GLY A 29 -13.73 4.18 -12.93
CA GLY A 29 -13.70 4.32 -14.39
C GLY A 29 -12.33 4.41 -15.08
N ILE A 30 -11.21 4.59 -14.35
CA ILE A 30 -9.85 4.70 -14.96
C ILE A 30 -8.89 3.64 -14.40
N VAL A 31 -9.41 2.44 -14.16
CA VAL A 31 -8.68 1.39 -13.43
C VAL A 31 -7.47 0.90 -14.22
N GLY A 32 -7.60 0.68 -15.54
CA GLY A 32 -6.52 0.10 -16.35
C GLY A 32 -5.25 0.96 -16.40
N GLU A 33 -5.39 2.27 -16.52
CA GLU A 33 -4.26 3.20 -16.54
C GLU A 33 -3.62 3.32 -15.15
N GLN A 34 -4.44 3.34 -14.09
CA GLN A 34 -3.96 3.38 -12.71
C GLN A 34 -3.21 2.11 -12.30
N LEU A 35 -3.71 0.93 -12.69
CA LEU A 35 -3.03 -0.34 -12.46
C LEU A 35 -1.73 -0.43 -13.27
N SER A 36 -1.72 0.10 -14.49
CA SER A 36 -0.50 0.15 -15.32
C SER A 36 0.54 1.10 -14.73
N GLN A 37 0.13 2.25 -14.20
CA GLN A 37 1.01 3.15 -13.46
C GLN A 37 1.57 2.50 -12.20
N LEU A 38 0.73 1.80 -11.42
CA LEU A 38 1.14 1.05 -10.22
C LEU A 38 2.12 -0.08 -10.55
N ALA A 39 1.83 -0.87 -11.58
CA ALA A 39 2.71 -1.94 -12.04
C ALA A 39 4.03 -1.39 -12.61
N SER A 40 4.03 -0.16 -13.14
CA SER A 40 5.24 0.53 -13.60
C SER A 40 6.05 1.17 -12.47
N LEU A 41 5.52 1.19 -11.23
CA LEU A 41 6.31 1.60 -10.07
C LEU A 41 7.46 0.61 -9.92
N GLY A 42 8.66 1.07 -10.24
CA GLY A 42 9.86 0.27 -10.06
C GLY A 42 10.09 -0.10 -8.59
N SER A 43 11.05 -0.98 -8.35
CA SER A 43 11.46 -1.43 -7.00
C SER A 43 11.97 -0.32 -6.06
N ALA A 44 12.03 0.92 -6.54
CA ALA A 44 12.41 2.12 -5.78
C ALA A 44 11.26 2.69 -4.93
N VAL A 45 10.03 2.25 -5.14
CA VAL A 45 8.87 2.76 -4.38
C VAL A 45 8.63 1.90 -3.15
N TRP A 46 8.86 2.50 -1.97
CA TRP A 46 8.73 1.81 -0.68
C TRP A 46 7.54 2.29 0.14
N HIS A 47 7.01 3.48 -0.14
CA HIS A 47 5.88 4.09 0.55
C HIS A 47 4.77 4.41 -0.44
N VAL A 48 3.63 3.73 -0.28
CA VAL A 48 2.45 3.97 -1.11
C VAL A 48 1.29 4.40 -0.23
N ARG A 49 0.53 5.39 -0.70
CA ARG A 49 -0.71 5.85 -0.08
C ARG A 49 -1.84 5.72 -1.09
N LEU A 50 -2.80 4.84 -0.80
CA LEU A 50 -4.04 4.70 -1.55
C LEU A 50 -5.09 5.60 -0.92
N GLN A 51 -5.64 6.54 -1.67
CA GLN A 51 -6.73 7.41 -1.22
C GLN A 51 -7.96 7.21 -2.10
N ASP A 52 -9.12 7.12 -1.44
CA ASP A 52 -10.38 7.25 -2.15
C ASP A 52 -10.59 8.70 -2.58
N HIS A 53 -10.79 8.93 -3.87
CA HIS A 53 -11.11 10.27 -4.37
C HIS A 53 -12.60 10.59 -4.21
N LEU A 54 -13.44 9.59 -3.97
CA LEU A 54 -14.89 9.77 -3.88
C LEU A 54 -15.38 9.08 -2.61
N MET A 55 -15.66 9.88 -1.58
CA MET A 55 -16.48 9.50 -0.41
C MET A 55 -17.94 9.19 -0.83
N LEU A 56 -18.15 8.49 -1.95
CA LEU A 56 -19.45 8.14 -2.47
C LEU A 56 -19.74 6.69 -2.09
N SER A 57 -20.54 6.61 -1.03
CA SER A 57 -21.30 5.46 -0.60
C SER A 57 -21.78 4.62 -1.80
N GLY A 58 -21.18 3.44 -2.02
CA GLY A 58 -21.90 2.33 -2.67
C GLY A 58 -21.33 1.69 -3.93
N SER A 59 -20.17 2.08 -4.48
CA SER A 59 -19.65 1.43 -5.69
C SER A 59 -18.34 0.65 -5.48
N GLU A 60 -18.53 -0.66 -5.30
CA GLU A 60 -17.66 -1.82 -5.57
C GLU A 60 -16.32 -1.97 -4.82
N PRO A 61 -16.26 -2.84 -3.78
CA PRO A 61 -15.01 -3.24 -3.10
C PRO A 61 -14.07 -4.09 -3.97
N LEU A 62 -14.42 -4.35 -5.23
CA LEU A 62 -13.69 -5.24 -6.15
C LEU A 62 -12.39 -4.65 -6.70
N LEU A 63 -12.19 -3.33 -6.61
CA LEU A 63 -10.99 -2.67 -7.15
C LEU A 63 -9.81 -2.67 -6.19
N ALA A 64 -10.07 -2.69 -4.88
CA ALA A 64 -9.01 -2.67 -3.87
C ALA A 64 -8.04 -3.86 -3.99
N PRO A 65 -8.49 -5.12 -4.19
CA PRO A 65 -7.59 -6.25 -4.35
C PRO A 65 -6.69 -6.14 -5.58
N ALA A 66 -7.23 -5.71 -6.73
CA ALA A 66 -6.45 -5.59 -7.98
C ALA A 66 -5.35 -4.54 -7.88
N VAL A 67 -5.66 -3.42 -7.21
CA VAL A 67 -4.69 -2.35 -6.90
C VAL A 67 -3.58 -2.87 -6.01
N LEU A 68 -3.94 -3.58 -4.93
CA LEU A 68 -2.99 -4.15 -3.98
C LEU A 68 -2.10 -5.22 -4.62
N LEU A 69 -2.64 -6.06 -5.50
CA LEU A 69 -1.86 -7.05 -6.28
C LEU A 69 -0.91 -6.39 -7.28
N SER A 70 -1.24 -5.19 -7.74
CA SER A 70 -0.40 -4.42 -8.67
C SER A 70 0.69 -3.61 -7.96
N LEU A 71 0.71 -3.60 -6.63
CA LEU A 71 1.75 -2.93 -5.87
C LEU A 71 3.08 -3.68 -6.00
N PRO A 72 4.21 -2.95 -6.06
CA PRO A 72 5.52 -3.58 -6.01
C PRO A 72 5.72 -4.37 -4.71
N ARG A 73 6.30 -5.56 -4.79
CA ARG A 73 6.65 -6.36 -3.59
C ARG A 73 7.65 -5.68 -2.65
N ALA A 74 8.33 -4.65 -3.14
CA ALA A 74 9.27 -3.82 -2.37
C ALA A 74 8.57 -2.77 -1.49
N VAL A 75 7.24 -2.65 -1.55
CA VAL A 75 6.48 -1.74 -0.69
C VAL A 75 6.61 -2.19 0.76
N ARG A 76 6.97 -1.23 1.62
CA ARG A 76 7.27 -1.42 3.05
C ARG A 76 6.35 -0.61 3.94
N VAL A 77 5.88 0.55 3.46
CA VAL A 77 4.88 1.36 4.13
C VAL A 77 3.70 1.48 3.18
N LEU A 78 2.53 1.07 3.65
CA LEU A 78 1.29 1.16 2.90
C LEU A 78 0.24 1.86 3.75
N GLU A 79 -0.36 2.89 3.18
CA GLU A 79 -1.47 3.61 3.80
C GLU A 79 -2.70 3.45 2.93
N ILE A 80 -3.80 2.96 3.52
CA ILE A 80 -5.01 2.60 2.79
C ILE A 80 -6.18 3.42 3.33
N GLY A 81 -6.60 4.37 2.51
CA GLY A 81 -7.74 5.26 2.69
C GLY A 81 -9.03 4.81 2.02
N ILE A 82 -9.12 3.53 1.66
CA ILE A 82 -10.27 2.95 0.94
C ILE A 82 -10.92 1.85 1.79
N PRO A 83 -12.24 1.64 1.68
CA PRO A 83 -12.91 0.50 2.27
C PRO A 83 -12.44 -0.79 1.60
N CYS A 84 -11.89 -1.70 2.41
CA CYS A 84 -11.32 -2.96 1.95
C CYS A 84 -11.97 -4.12 2.72
N GLY A 85 -12.45 -5.14 2.00
CA GLY A 85 -12.96 -6.39 2.57
C GLY A 85 -11.97 -7.55 2.49
N GLY A 86 -12.42 -8.75 2.86
CA GLY A 86 -11.64 -10.01 2.82
C GLY A 86 -10.65 -10.19 1.64
N PRO A 87 -11.05 -10.04 0.36
CA PRO A 87 -10.14 -10.28 -0.76
C PRO A 87 -8.99 -9.25 -0.86
N ALA A 88 -9.15 -8.06 -0.30
CA ALA A 88 -8.06 -7.09 -0.22
C ALA A 88 -7.00 -7.52 0.82
N LEU A 89 -7.41 -8.28 1.85
CA LEU A 89 -6.50 -8.87 2.82
C LEU A 89 -5.57 -9.90 2.16
N GLU A 90 -6.11 -10.75 1.29
CA GLU A 90 -5.30 -11.74 0.55
C GLU A 90 -4.31 -11.06 -0.40
N ALA A 91 -4.73 -9.96 -1.02
CA ALA A 91 -3.84 -9.17 -1.87
C ALA A 91 -2.68 -8.54 -1.08
N LEU A 92 -2.87 -8.19 0.19
CA LEU A 92 -1.78 -7.68 1.04
C LEU A 92 -0.71 -8.72 1.34
N LEU A 93 -1.05 -10.01 1.31
CA LEU A 93 -0.07 -11.08 1.50
C LEU A 93 1.02 -11.09 0.42
N HIS A 94 0.75 -10.49 -0.75
CA HIS A 94 1.78 -10.31 -1.79
C HIS A 94 2.85 -9.27 -1.41
N CYS A 95 2.57 -8.39 -0.44
CA CYS A 95 3.51 -7.38 0.05
C CYS A 95 4.35 -7.96 1.21
N GLU A 96 5.21 -8.93 0.90
CA GLU A 96 6.02 -9.66 1.91
C GLU A 96 6.97 -8.75 2.71
N GLN A 97 7.36 -7.60 2.15
CA GLN A 97 8.23 -6.62 2.80
C GLN A 97 7.47 -5.56 3.60
N LEU A 98 6.14 -5.67 3.71
CA LEU A 98 5.33 -4.67 4.38
C LEU A 98 5.65 -4.62 5.87
N ARG A 99 6.15 -3.46 6.33
CA ARG A 99 6.54 -3.20 7.73
C ARG A 99 5.53 -2.33 8.46
N LYS A 100 4.89 -1.40 7.76
CA LYS A 100 3.91 -0.47 8.32
C LYS A 100 2.67 -0.46 7.45
N LEU A 101 1.53 -0.76 8.07
CA LEU A 101 0.21 -0.68 7.45
C LEU A 101 -0.62 0.33 8.24
N THR A 102 -1.07 1.38 7.55
CA THR A 102 -2.00 2.36 8.12
C THR A 102 -3.32 2.25 7.40
N ILE A 103 -4.39 2.13 8.17
CA ILE A 103 -5.74 1.94 7.66
C ILE A 103 -6.58 3.11 8.12
N THR A 104 -7.15 3.81 7.15
CA THR A 104 -8.04 4.96 7.30
C THR A 104 -9.34 4.58 6.59
N GLY A 105 -10.28 3.95 7.28
CA GLY A 105 -11.56 3.53 6.67
C GLY A 105 -12.21 2.30 7.32
N LEU A 106 -13.37 1.94 6.77
CA LEU A 106 -14.14 0.75 7.18
C LEU A 106 -13.45 -0.50 6.66
N TRP A 107 -13.01 -1.34 7.58
CA TRP A 107 -12.36 -2.62 7.30
C TRP A 107 -13.07 -3.73 8.05
N ASP A 108 -13.02 -4.91 7.44
CA ASP A 108 -13.59 -6.13 8.01
C ASP A 108 -12.86 -6.55 9.30
N ASP A 109 -13.55 -7.28 10.17
CA ASP A 109 -13.06 -7.66 11.51
C ASP A 109 -11.87 -8.64 11.46
N ASN A 110 -11.54 -9.16 10.28
CA ASN A 110 -10.44 -10.09 10.01
C ASN A 110 -9.03 -9.45 10.00
N LEU A 111 -8.90 -8.18 10.43
CA LEU A 111 -7.61 -7.51 10.58
C LEU A 111 -6.62 -8.26 11.49
N GLY A 112 -7.13 -8.95 12.50
CA GLY A 112 -6.28 -9.76 13.40
C GLY A 112 -5.55 -10.89 12.68
N ALA A 113 -6.20 -11.53 11.69
CA ALA A 113 -5.58 -12.60 10.91
C ALA A 113 -4.45 -12.07 10.01
N LEU A 114 -4.59 -10.87 9.46
CA LEU A 114 -3.55 -10.22 8.66
C LEU A 114 -2.23 -10.03 9.44
N CYS A 115 -2.32 -9.62 10.71
CA CYS A 115 -1.14 -9.45 11.57
C CYS A 115 -0.36 -10.75 11.75
N LEU A 116 -1.04 -11.89 11.71
CA LEU A 116 -0.40 -13.21 11.81
C LEU A 116 0.19 -13.66 10.47
N SER A 117 -0.41 -13.24 9.36
CA SER A 117 -0.02 -13.67 8.02
C SER A 117 1.05 -12.78 7.37
N LEU A 118 1.34 -11.59 7.91
CA LEU A 118 2.39 -10.68 7.41
C LEU A 118 3.62 -10.72 8.32
N PRO A 119 4.64 -11.55 8.02
CA PRO A 119 5.77 -11.78 8.94
C PRO A 119 6.68 -10.55 9.12
N ALA A 120 6.68 -9.63 8.16
CA ALA A 120 7.48 -8.40 8.22
C ALA A 120 6.76 -7.24 8.90
N LEU A 121 5.46 -7.36 9.21
CA LEU A 121 4.64 -6.27 9.73
C LEU A 121 5.05 -5.95 11.17
N ARG A 122 5.48 -4.71 11.40
CA ARG A 122 5.93 -4.21 12.71
C ARG A 122 4.97 -3.17 13.30
N SER A 123 4.22 -2.50 12.44
CA SER A 123 3.32 -1.43 12.84
C SER A 123 2.02 -1.56 12.08
N LEU A 124 0.93 -1.71 12.82
CA LEU A 124 -0.43 -1.57 12.33
C LEU A 124 -1.06 -0.37 13.03
N SER A 125 -1.53 0.61 12.26
CA SER A 125 -2.30 1.72 12.79
C SER A 125 -3.67 1.77 12.14
N ARG A 126 -4.71 1.86 12.96
CA ARG A 126 -6.07 2.14 12.53
C ARG A 126 -6.42 3.57 12.95
N LEU A 127 -6.65 4.42 11.96
CA LEU A 127 -7.17 5.76 12.15
C LEU A 127 -8.67 5.69 11.89
N ILE A 128 -9.45 5.87 12.97
CA ILE A 128 -10.92 5.83 12.98
C ILE A 128 -11.45 7.24 12.70
#